data_AF-A0A958W0D0-F1
#
_entry.id   AF-A0A958W0D0-F1
#
_cell.length_a   1.000
_cell.length_b   1.000
_cell.length_c   1.000
_cell.angle_alpha   90.00
_cell.angle_beta   90.00
_cell.angle_gamma   90.00
#
_symmetry.space_group_name_H-M   'P 1'
#
loop_
_entity.id
_entity.type
_entity.pdbx_description
1 polymer ?
#
loop_
_entity_poly.entity_id
_entity_poly.type
_entity_poly.pdbx_seq_one_letter_code
_entity_poly.pdbx_strand_id
1 'polypeptide(L)'
;MKKLKIEDSSYGELFHSLLVSVYEEYVGTFEKDGAVPLVKDPMLGNNVAKFWTRAEFETFMRRIEESKNWAAKALETEDEATAIELWQKVFNEDEGEEYFPTTVDEVLKSILTRGSIFVSRTGNISGQKPLSEKALESPKHRYFGG
;
A
#
# COMPACT_ATOMS: atom_id res chain seq x y z
N MET A 1 -4.90 13.96 -12.29
CA MET A 1 -4.00 13.43 -11.25
C MET A 1 -4.11 14.27 -9.98
N LYS A 2 -4.82 13.76 -8.96
CA LYS A 2 -4.91 14.39 -7.64
C LYS A 2 -3.54 14.25 -6.98
N LYS A 3 -2.95 15.34 -6.46
CA LYS A 3 -1.66 15.25 -5.76
C LYS A 3 -1.83 14.41 -4.49
N LEU A 4 -1.00 13.39 -4.32
CA LEU A 4 -0.87 12.67 -3.06
C LEU A 4 -0.49 13.69 -1.97
N LYS A 5 -1.33 13.84 -0.96
CA LYS A 5 -1.00 14.64 0.23
C LYS A 5 -0.15 13.75 1.13
N ILE A 6 1.16 13.93 1.06
CA ILE A 6 2.10 13.08 1.80
C ILE A 6 2.14 13.49 3.27
N GLU A 7 1.96 14.79 3.54
CA GLU A 7 1.91 15.35 4.89
C GLU A 7 0.62 14.87 5.58
N ASP A 8 0.79 14.35 6.81
CA ASP A 8 -0.27 13.87 7.72
C ASP A 8 -1.05 12.61 7.31
N SER A 9 -0.67 11.92 6.23
CA SER A 9 -1.31 10.65 5.84
C SER A 9 -0.58 9.43 6.42
N SER A 10 -1.35 8.47 6.91
CA SER A 10 -0.86 7.15 7.29
C SER A 10 -0.36 6.36 6.08
N TYR A 11 0.50 5.36 6.28
CA TYR A 11 0.92 4.48 5.19
C TYR A 11 -0.24 3.76 4.51
N GLY A 12 -1.28 3.38 5.27
CA GLY A 12 -2.50 2.79 4.70
C GLY A 12 -3.23 3.75 3.75
N GLU A 13 -3.37 5.03 4.14
CA GLU A 13 -3.98 6.07 3.30
C GLU A 13 -3.13 6.40 2.07
N LEU A 14 -1.81 6.45 2.22
CA LEU A 14 -0.89 6.67 1.10
C LEU A 14 -0.95 5.52 0.09
N PHE A 15 -0.98 4.27 0.58
CA PHE A 15 -1.08 3.10 -0.27
C PHE A 15 -2.42 3.03 -0.98
N HIS A 16 -3.53 3.26 -0.28
CA HIS A 16 -4.85 3.37 -0.93
C HIS A 16 -4.86 4.47 -1.99
N SER A 17 -4.31 5.65 -1.68
CA SER A 17 -4.25 6.77 -2.63
C SER A 17 -3.38 6.47 -3.84
N LEU A 18 -2.31 5.70 -3.68
CA LEU A 18 -1.50 5.19 -4.79
C LEU A 18 -2.33 4.28 -5.70
N LEU A 19 -3.05 3.30 -5.14
CA LEU A 19 -3.92 2.40 -5.90
C LEU A 19 -5.01 3.15 -6.67
N VAL A 20 -5.66 4.14 -6.03
CA VAL A 20 -6.62 5.03 -6.67
C VAL A 20 -5.98 5.76 -7.85
N SER A 21 -4.80 6.34 -7.65
CA SER A 21 -4.10 7.10 -8.68
C SER A 21 -3.71 6.25 -9.89
N VAL A 22 -3.24 5.02 -9.65
CA VAL A 22 -2.93 4.06 -10.71
C VAL A 22 -4.19 3.65 -11.47
N TYR A 23 -5.28 3.35 -10.77
CA TYR A 23 -6.55 2.98 -11.40
C TYR A 23 -7.09 4.11 -12.28
N GLU A 24 -7.15 5.34 -11.75
CA GLU A 24 -7.65 6.51 -12.47
C GLU A 24 -6.81 6.84 -13.71
N GLU A 25 -5.50 6.67 -13.64
CA GLU A 25 -4.60 6.92 -14.78
C GLU A 25 -4.88 5.96 -15.94
N TYR A 26 -5.18 4.69 -15.65
CA TYR A 26 -5.22 3.64 -16.66
C TYR A 26 -6.62 3.14 -17.02
N VAL A 27 -7.68 3.45 -16.26
CA VAL A 27 -9.04 2.97 -16.52
C VAL A 27 -9.54 3.36 -17.92
N GLY A 28 -9.32 4.59 -18.37
CA GLY A 28 -9.72 5.02 -19.72
C GLY A 28 -8.94 4.35 -20.85
N THR A 29 -7.75 3.79 -20.56
CA THR A 29 -7.01 2.95 -21.51
C THR A 29 -7.52 1.52 -21.47
N PHE A 30 -7.82 1.01 -20.28
CA PHE A 30 -8.37 -0.32 -20.05
C PHE A 30 -9.72 -0.55 -20.75
N GLU A 31 -10.58 0.46 -20.80
CA GLU A 31 -11.88 0.42 -21.49
C GLU A 31 -11.77 0.31 -23.03
N LYS A 32 -10.60 0.58 -23.61
CA LYS A 32 -10.38 0.46 -25.05
C LYS A 32 -10.01 -0.96 -25.41
N ASP A 33 -10.62 -1.49 -26.47
CA ASP A 33 -10.33 -2.84 -26.94
C ASP A 33 -8.88 -2.99 -27.41
N GLY A 34 -8.24 -4.11 -27.03
CA GLY A 34 -6.85 -4.44 -27.38
C GLY A 34 -5.76 -3.51 -26.83
N ALA A 35 -6.11 -2.49 -26.03
CA ALA A 35 -5.15 -1.52 -25.53
C ALA A 35 -4.30 -2.06 -24.36
N VAL A 36 -3.10 -1.52 -24.23
CA VAL A 36 -2.10 -1.79 -23.18
C VAL A 36 -1.61 -0.46 -22.59
N PRO A 37 -1.07 -0.42 -21.35
CA PRO A 37 -0.74 0.84 -20.70
C PRO A 37 0.51 1.48 -21.31
N LEU A 38 0.52 2.81 -21.30
CA LEU A 38 1.71 3.60 -21.60
C LEU A 38 2.34 4.08 -20.29
N VAL A 39 3.44 3.45 -19.90
CA VAL A 39 4.27 3.87 -18.77
C VAL A 39 5.53 4.50 -19.34
N LYS A 40 5.62 5.84 -19.33
CA LYS A 40 6.79 6.52 -19.90
C LYS A 40 8.00 6.32 -19.01
N ASP A 41 9.10 5.89 -19.62
CA ASP A 41 10.42 5.90 -19.02
C ASP A 41 10.82 7.37 -18.74
N PRO A 42 11.14 7.73 -17.48
CA PRO A 42 11.43 9.11 -17.10
C PRO A 42 12.75 9.63 -17.68
N MET A 43 13.65 8.76 -18.16
CA MET A 43 14.94 9.13 -18.72
C MET A 43 15.00 8.93 -20.24
N LEU A 44 14.47 7.80 -20.74
CA LEU A 44 14.62 7.39 -22.14
C LEU A 44 13.36 7.61 -22.98
N GLY A 45 12.22 7.97 -22.36
CA GLY A 45 10.95 8.27 -23.05
C GLY A 45 10.24 7.06 -23.69
N ASN A 46 10.82 5.87 -23.63
CA ASN A 46 10.21 4.63 -24.13
C ASN A 46 9.06 4.16 -23.22
N ASN A 47 8.17 3.31 -23.75
CA ASN A 47 7.18 2.64 -22.90
C ASN A 47 7.84 1.49 -22.10
N VAL A 48 7.82 1.59 -20.78
CA VAL A 48 8.30 0.54 -19.87
C VAL A 48 7.41 -0.71 -19.96
N ALA A 49 6.10 -0.52 -20.16
CA ALA A 49 5.13 -1.60 -20.29
C ALA A 49 4.99 -2.13 -21.73
N LYS A 50 5.95 -1.85 -22.63
CA LYS A 50 5.86 -2.21 -24.06
C LYS A 50 5.71 -3.70 -24.36
N PHE A 51 6.04 -4.57 -23.40
CA PHE A 51 5.94 -6.02 -23.55
C PHE A 51 4.68 -6.62 -22.92
N TRP A 52 3.84 -5.80 -22.31
CA TRP A 52 2.58 -6.28 -21.75
C TRP A 52 1.63 -6.68 -22.87
N THR A 53 1.05 -7.86 -22.70
CA THR A 53 -0.11 -8.32 -23.43
C THR A 53 -1.38 -7.68 -22.86
N ARG A 54 -2.46 -7.74 -23.62
CA ARG A 54 -3.79 -7.33 -23.14
C ARG A 54 -4.18 -8.07 -21.86
N ALA A 55 -3.99 -9.39 -21.82
CA ALA A 55 -4.37 -10.23 -20.68
C ALA A 55 -3.62 -9.89 -19.38
N GLU A 56 -2.34 -9.54 -19.49
CA GLU A 56 -1.54 -9.07 -18.34
C GLU A 56 -2.06 -7.73 -17.83
N PHE A 57 -2.40 -6.81 -18.74
CA PHE A 57 -3.00 -5.54 -18.35
C PHE A 57 -4.37 -5.70 -17.68
N GLU A 58 -5.21 -6.60 -18.19
CA GLU A 58 -6.50 -6.92 -17.58
C GLU A 58 -6.34 -7.49 -16.17
N THR A 59 -5.39 -8.44 -16.01
CA THR A 59 -5.08 -9.02 -14.71
C THR A 59 -4.58 -7.95 -13.74
N PHE A 60 -3.69 -7.07 -14.19
CA PHE A 60 -3.20 -5.95 -13.40
C PHE A 60 -4.32 -5.01 -12.97
N MET A 61 -5.16 -4.54 -13.91
CA MET A 61 -6.26 -3.61 -13.59
C MET A 61 -7.28 -4.23 -12.63
N ARG A 62 -7.61 -5.52 -12.81
CA ARG A 62 -8.48 -6.25 -11.88
C ARG A 62 -7.88 -6.27 -10.47
N ARG A 63 -6.59 -6.61 -10.32
CA ARG A 63 -5.91 -6.61 -9.01
C ARG A 63 -5.85 -5.22 -8.38
N ILE A 64 -5.55 -4.19 -9.16
CA ILE A 64 -5.57 -2.80 -8.67
C ILE A 64 -6.97 -2.43 -8.16
N GLU A 65 -8.04 -2.79 -8.87
CA GLU A 65 -9.41 -2.50 -8.47
C GLU A 65 -9.81 -3.24 -7.18
N GLU A 66 -9.55 -4.55 -7.11
CA GLU A 66 -9.78 -5.38 -5.92
C GLU A 66 -9.06 -4.81 -4.70
N SER A 67 -7.74 -4.60 -4.82
CA SER A 67 -6.91 -4.08 -3.72
C SER A 67 -7.32 -2.68 -3.29
N LYS A 68 -7.68 -1.81 -4.24
CA LYS A 68 -8.19 -0.46 -3.92
C LYS A 68 -9.45 -0.55 -3.06
N ASN A 69 -10.38 -1.42 -3.43
CA ASN A 69 -11.64 -1.60 -2.71
C ASN A 69 -11.45 -2.23 -1.33
N TRP A 70 -10.52 -3.19 -1.18
CA TRP A 70 -10.19 -3.76 0.13
C TRP A 70 -9.48 -2.75 1.03
N ALA A 71 -8.50 -2.00 0.51
CA ALA A 71 -7.81 -0.96 1.26
C ALA A 71 -8.77 0.15 1.73
N ALA A 72 -9.71 0.58 0.88
CA ALA A 72 -10.75 1.54 1.27
C ALA A 72 -11.57 1.04 2.46
N LYS A 73 -12.06 -0.21 2.39
CA LYS A 73 -12.83 -0.83 3.48
C LYS A 73 -12.00 -0.99 4.75
N ALA A 74 -10.72 -1.32 4.63
CA ALA A 74 -9.82 -1.49 5.78
C ALA A 74 -9.56 -0.17 6.52
N LEU A 75 -9.58 0.95 5.80
CA LEU A 75 -9.46 2.30 6.37
C LEU A 75 -10.76 2.78 7.00
N GLU A 76 -11.90 2.36 6.46
CA GLU A 76 -13.23 2.76 6.97
C GLU A 76 -13.66 1.96 8.19
N THR A 77 -13.33 0.67 8.26
CA THR A 77 -13.74 -0.22 9.35
C THR A 77 -13.20 0.23 10.71
N GLU A 78 -13.99 0.01 11.75
CA GLU A 78 -13.62 0.25 13.16
C GLU A 78 -13.19 -1.05 13.86
N ASP A 79 -13.48 -2.21 13.28
CA ASP A 79 -13.07 -3.51 13.79
C ASP A 79 -11.65 -3.88 13.29
N GLU A 80 -10.72 -4.04 14.24
CA GLU A 80 -9.31 -4.36 13.99
C GLU A 80 -9.16 -5.69 13.25
N ALA A 81 -9.93 -6.71 13.64
CA ALA A 81 -9.86 -8.04 13.01
C ALA A 81 -10.28 -7.96 11.54
N THR A 82 -11.41 -7.30 11.26
CA THR A 82 -11.86 -7.05 9.89
C THR A 82 -10.85 -6.22 9.09
N ALA A 83 -10.20 -5.23 9.70
CA ALA A 83 -9.16 -4.44 9.03
C ALA A 83 -7.97 -5.31 8.62
N ILE A 84 -7.52 -6.20 9.51
CA ILE A 84 -6.42 -7.14 9.25
C ILE A 84 -6.80 -8.08 8.10
N GLU A 85 -7.98 -8.69 8.14
CA GLU A 85 -8.44 -9.58 7.06
C GLU A 85 -8.48 -8.89 5.69
N LEU A 86 -8.87 -7.61 5.66
CA LEU A 86 -8.90 -6.82 4.42
C LEU A 86 -7.49 -6.50 3.93
N TRP A 87 -6.54 -6.18 4.81
CA TRP A 87 -5.14 -5.98 4.44
C TRP A 87 -4.44 -7.27 4.03
N GLN A 88 -4.80 -8.41 4.63
CA GLN A 88 -4.32 -9.72 4.20
C GLN A 88 -4.76 -10.04 2.77
N LYS A 89 -5.99 -9.70 2.37
CA LYS A 89 -6.42 -9.86 0.97
C LYS A 89 -5.59 -9.03 -0.01
N VAL A 90 -5.04 -7.90 0.45
CA VAL A 90 -4.21 -7.01 -0.38
C VAL A 90 -2.79 -7.54 -0.55
N PHE A 91 -2.18 -8.08 0.52
CA PHE A 91 -0.75 -8.38 0.56
C PHE A 91 -0.39 -9.86 0.57
N ASN A 92 -1.29 -10.74 1.00
CA ASN A 92 -1.03 -12.17 0.97
C ASN A 92 -1.37 -12.70 -0.42
N GLU A 93 -0.41 -13.36 -1.06
CA GLU A 93 -0.57 -13.88 -2.43
C GLU A 93 -1.45 -15.15 -2.45
N ASP A 94 -1.32 -16.02 -1.43
CA ASP A 94 -2.01 -17.30 -1.28
C ASP A 94 -2.33 -17.62 0.20
N GLU A 95 -3.24 -18.57 0.46
CA GLU A 95 -3.67 -19.02 1.82
C GLU A 95 -2.53 -19.57 2.71
N GLY A 96 -1.31 -19.73 2.18
CA GLY A 96 -0.16 -20.29 2.87
C GLY A 96 1.00 -19.32 3.16
N GLU A 97 0.99 -18.11 2.62
CA GLU A 97 2.08 -17.14 2.79
C GLU A 97 1.60 -15.88 3.55
N GLU A 98 2.11 -15.71 4.76
CA GLU A 98 1.79 -14.58 5.64
C GLU A 98 2.78 -13.43 5.40
N TYR A 99 2.43 -12.52 4.49
CA TYR A 99 3.15 -11.26 4.29
C TYR A 99 2.62 -10.15 5.21
N PHE A 100 1.32 -10.17 5.48
CA PHE A 100 0.66 -9.27 6.42
C PHE A 100 0.27 -10.02 7.70
N PRO A 101 0.67 -9.53 8.89
CA PRO A 101 0.52 -10.26 10.13
C PRO A 101 -0.94 -10.47 10.51
N THR A 102 -1.27 -11.66 10.98
CA THR A 102 -2.59 -12.03 11.51
C THR A 102 -2.82 -11.51 12.92
N THR A 103 -1.73 -11.33 13.67
CA THR A 103 -1.74 -10.73 15.01
C THR A 103 -0.63 -9.72 15.13
N VAL A 104 -0.96 -8.54 15.65
CA VAL A 104 0.06 -7.58 16.09
C VAL A 104 0.65 -8.11 17.40
N ASP A 105 1.91 -8.57 17.38
CA ASP A 105 2.65 -9.08 18.54
C ASP A 105 2.49 -8.13 19.75
N GLU A 106 2.39 -8.66 20.97
CA GLU A 106 2.32 -7.87 22.20
C GLU A 106 3.49 -6.88 22.32
N VAL A 107 4.68 -7.27 21.82
CA VAL A 107 5.85 -6.39 21.75
C VAL A 107 5.59 -5.22 20.80
N LEU A 108 5.01 -5.49 19.63
CA LEU A 108 4.56 -4.44 18.70
C LEU A 108 3.49 -3.58 19.38
N LYS A 109 2.42 -4.14 19.96
CA LYS A 109 1.40 -3.37 20.69
C LYS A 109 2.01 -2.47 21.77
N SER A 110 3.02 -2.96 22.50
CA SER A 110 3.73 -2.18 23.52
C SER A 110 4.60 -1.05 22.94
N ILE A 111 5.13 -1.22 21.74
CA ILE A 111 5.88 -0.20 21.00
C ILE A 111 4.91 0.84 20.41
N LEU A 112 3.81 0.36 19.84
CA LEU A 112 2.78 1.15 19.17
C LEU A 112 2.02 2.09 20.13
N THR A 113 1.88 1.68 21.40
CA THR A 113 1.28 2.50 22.47
C THR A 113 2.19 3.59 23.04
N ARG A 114 3.50 3.57 22.75
CA ARG A 114 4.48 4.55 23.27
C ARG A 114 4.58 5.86 22.48
N GLY A 115 3.78 6.01 21.41
CA GLY A 115 3.55 7.29 20.73
C GLY A 115 4.39 7.56 19.48
N SER A 116 5.61 7.02 19.38
CA SER A 116 6.45 7.14 18.19
C SER A 116 7.03 5.79 17.79
N ILE A 117 6.84 5.42 16.53
CA ILE A 117 7.34 4.18 15.93
C ILE A 117 8.33 4.57 14.84
N PHE A 118 9.47 3.89 14.79
CA PHE A 118 10.48 4.10 13.77
C PHE A 118 10.67 2.83 12.96
N VAL A 119 10.72 2.96 11.63
CA VAL A 119 11.01 1.88 10.70
C VAL A 119 12.40 2.08 10.11
N SER A 120 13.27 1.10 10.30
CA SER A 120 14.62 1.11 9.74
C SER A 120 14.61 0.80 8.25
N ARG A 121 15.76 1.02 7.59
CA ARG A 121 15.95 0.65 6.18
C ARG A 121 15.89 -0.86 5.92
N THR A 122 16.06 -1.68 6.96
CA THR A 122 15.97 -3.14 6.88
C THR A 122 14.60 -3.67 7.28
N GLY A 123 13.63 -2.78 7.56
CA GLY A 123 12.27 -3.18 7.97
C GLY A 123 12.12 -3.49 9.45
N ASN A 124 13.10 -3.17 10.30
CA ASN A 124 12.97 -3.35 11.75
C ASN A 124 12.12 -2.21 12.34
N ILE A 125 11.22 -2.56 13.25
CA ILE A 125 10.31 -1.63 13.92
C ILE A 125 10.78 -1.39 15.36
N SER A 126 10.94 -0.13 15.76
CA SER A 126 11.36 0.24 17.13
C SER A 126 10.55 1.40 17.70
N GLY A 127 10.33 1.39 19.02
CA GLY A 127 9.68 2.50 19.74
C GLY A 127 10.60 3.68 20.07
N GLN A 128 11.86 3.60 19.66
CA GLN A 128 12.86 4.66 19.81
C GLN A 128 13.63 4.80 18.51
N LYS A 129 14.00 6.03 18.17
CA LYS A 129 14.83 6.31 17.00
C LYS A 129 16.17 5.59 17.14
N PRO A 130 16.51 4.65 16.23
CA PRO A 130 17.79 3.97 16.25
C PRO A 130 18.95 4.97 16.17
N LEU A 131 19.94 4.84 17.06
CA LEU A 131 21.13 5.71 17.06
C LEU A 131 22.11 5.36 15.93
N SER A 132 22.10 4.11 15.47
CA SER A 132 23.07 3.55 14.52
C SER A 132 22.64 3.63 13.06
N GLU A 133 21.38 4.00 12.77
CA GLU A 133 20.86 3.96 11.40
C GLU A 133 19.80 5.03 11.13
N LYS A 134 19.60 5.32 9.84
CA LYS A 134 18.49 6.17 9.40
C LYS A 134 17.18 5.38 9.52
N ALA A 135 16.27 5.87 10.35
CA ALA A 135 14.92 5.36 10.47
C ALA A 135 13.89 6.46 10.19
N LEU A 136 12.76 6.07 9.63
CA LEU A 136 11.62 6.94 9.37
C LEU A 136 10.63 6.80 10.52
N GLU A 137 10.18 7.93 11.06
CA GLU A 137 9.07 7.92 12.00
C GLU A 137 7.78 7.59 11.25
N SER A 138 7.03 6.62 11.74
CA SER A 138 5.72 6.28 11.22
C SER A 138 4.78 7.45 11.48
N PRO A 139 4.06 7.95 10.45
CA PRO A 139 3.01 8.94 10.65
C PRO A 139 1.96 8.44 11.64
N LYS A 140 1.36 9.37 12.39
CA LYS A 140 0.21 9.07 13.26
C LYS A 140 -0.96 8.57 12.41
N HIS A 141 -1.73 7.63 12.94
CA HIS A 141 -2.94 7.14 12.30
C HIS A 141 -3.94 6.59 13.33
N ARG A 142 -5.15 6.22 12.87
CA ARG A 142 -6.28 5.83 13.74
C ARG A 142 -5.92 4.80 14.82
N TYR A 143 -5.06 3.84 14.49
CA TYR A 143 -4.66 2.78 15.41
C TYR A 143 -3.42 3.13 16.24
N PHE A 144 -2.51 4.01 15.77
CA PHE A 144 -1.21 4.27 16.41
C PHE A 144 -0.80 5.75 16.39
N GLY A 145 -0.16 6.21 17.48
CA GLY A 145 0.36 7.59 17.62
C GLY A 145 -0.66 8.56 18.23
N GLY A 146 -0.59 8.74 19.56
CA GLY A 146 -1.33 9.79 20.29
C GLY A 146 -0.80 11.18 20.02
#